data_AF-A0A257VLD3-F1
#
_entry.id   AF-A0A257VLD3-F1
#
_cell.length_a   1.000
_cell.length_b   1.000
_cell.length_c   1.000
_cell.angle_alpha   90.00
_cell.angle_beta   90.00
_cell.angle_gamma   90.00
#
_symmetry.space_group_name_H-M   'P 1'
#
loop_
_entity.id
_entity.type
_entity.pdbx_description
1 polymer ?
#
loop_
_entity_poly.entity_id
_entity_poly.type
_entity_poly.pdbx_seq_one_letter_code
_entity_poly.pdbx_strand_id
1 'polypeptide(L)'
;MTRRTWLALSAAATLGAQDAPYPGVSYRNYARCLPDYLKAIATATYQRRLASLQGLTTPAAIAARQRWARQTFWELIGGELPKTPLNPRTTGTVKRDGYRIEKVSYDSRPGLPVTANLYIPESGPGPFPAILLQMGHSPLGKAYATYQRCAQGLVQLGFVVLGFDPQGQGERIYYPDASGKNSRFPSADDEHSIAGWQMLLTGDTATRFQTWDAVRSLDYLLSLPYVDRRHVATTGQSGGGTDSMFLLAV
;
A
#
# COMPACT_ATOMS: atom_id res chain seq x y z
N MET A 1 27.92 -46.04 50.83
CA MET A 1 27.46 -45.35 49.59
C MET A 1 26.99 -43.95 49.96
N THR A 2 27.38 -42.92 49.21
CA THR A 2 27.04 -41.52 49.54
C THR A 2 25.87 -41.03 48.69
N ARG A 3 25.16 -39.97 49.13
CA ARG A 3 24.04 -39.36 48.37
C ARG A 3 24.40 -38.98 46.93
N ARG A 4 25.67 -38.62 46.67
CA ARG A 4 26.18 -38.34 45.31
C ARG A 4 26.21 -39.58 44.42
N THR A 5 26.46 -40.76 44.99
CA THR A 5 26.52 -42.02 44.23
C THR A 5 25.13 -42.48 43.78
N TRP A 6 24.08 -42.21 44.56
CA TRP A 6 22.69 -42.49 44.19
C TRP A 6 22.17 -41.59 43.06
N LEU A 7 22.49 -40.28 43.09
CA LEU A 7 22.08 -39.33 42.05
C LEU A 7 22.79 -39.54 40.71
N ALA A 8 24.02 -40.06 40.72
CA ALA A 8 24.74 -40.39 39.49
C ALA A 8 24.20 -41.68 38.83
N LEU A 9 23.74 -42.65 39.63
CA LEU A 9 23.16 -43.90 39.13
C LEU A 9 21.76 -43.69 38.52
N SER A 10 20.96 -42.75 39.05
CA SER A 10 19.65 -42.40 38.46
C SER A 10 19.76 -41.58 37.17
N ALA A 11 20.83 -40.79 36.99
CA ALA A 11 21.07 -40.07 35.75
C ALA A 11 21.62 -40.96 34.61
N ALA A 12 22.30 -42.07 34.94
CA ALA A 12 22.80 -43.02 33.94
C ALA A 12 21.74 -44.02 33.47
N ALA A 13 20.71 -44.31 34.28
CA ALA A 13 19.65 -45.26 33.95
C ALA A 13 18.57 -44.71 32.99
N THR A 14 18.54 -43.40 32.71
CA THR A 14 17.52 -42.77 31.86
C THR A 14 17.96 -42.54 30.41
N LEU A 15 19.19 -42.91 30.03
CA LEU A 15 19.71 -42.74 28.67
C LEU A 15 19.49 -43.96 27.74
N GLY A 16 18.71 -44.95 28.17
CA GLY A 16 18.56 -46.23 27.47
C GLY A 16 17.16 -46.63 27.02
N ALA A 17 16.12 -45.85 27.33
CA ALA A 17 14.80 -46.09 26.76
C ALA A 17 14.63 -45.21 25.51
N GLN A 18 15.01 -45.74 24.35
CA GLN A 18 14.28 -45.36 23.15
C GLN A 18 12.86 -45.86 23.38
N ASP A 19 11.98 -44.97 23.85
CA ASP A 19 10.55 -45.26 23.96
C ASP A 19 10.11 -45.86 22.63
N ALA A 20 9.68 -47.12 22.65
CA ALA A 20 9.06 -47.74 21.50
C ALA A 20 7.95 -46.78 21.02
N PRO A 21 7.88 -46.44 19.72
CA PRO A 21 6.91 -45.48 19.24
C PRO A 21 5.53 -45.91 19.73
N TYR A 22 4.86 -45.04 20.51
CA TYR A 22 3.52 -45.30 21.01
C TYR A 22 2.65 -45.75 19.83
N PRO A 23 2.07 -46.96 19.86
CA PRO A 23 1.40 -47.54 18.69
C PRO A 23 0.09 -46.83 18.30
N GLY A 24 -0.34 -45.84 19.10
CA GLY A 24 -1.48 -44.98 18.80
C GLY A 24 -1.07 -43.61 18.28
N VAL A 25 -2.05 -42.71 18.15
CA VAL A 25 -1.79 -41.32 17.76
C VAL A 25 -0.98 -40.64 18.87
N SER A 26 0.25 -40.21 18.56
CA SER A 26 1.06 -39.44 19.51
C SER A 26 0.25 -38.25 20.00
N TYR A 27 0.26 -38.01 21.32
CA TYR A 27 -0.35 -36.82 21.89
C TYR A 27 0.19 -35.58 21.19
N ARG A 28 -0.68 -34.86 20.50
CA ARG A 28 -0.40 -33.53 19.96
C ARG A 28 -1.16 -32.55 20.83
N ASN A 29 -0.47 -31.51 21.28
CA ASN A 29 -1.16 -30.36 21.85
C ASN A 29 -1.98 -29.72 20.72
N TYR A 30 -3.26 -30.09 20.60
CA TYR A 30 -4.10 -29.71 19.46
C TYR A 30 -4.19 -28.19 19.26
N ALA A 31 -4.13 -27.41 20.35
CA ALA A 31 -4.09 -25.94 20.29
C ALA A 31 -2.82 -25.40 19.60
N ARG A 32 -1.75 -26.21 19.52
CA ARG A 32 -0.48 -25.88 18.87
C ARG A 32 -0.38 -26.35 17.41
N CYS A 33 -1.21 -27.30 16.98
CA CYS A 33 -1.12 -27.87 15.63
C CYS A 33 -1.21 -26.81 14.52
N LEU A 34 -2.23 -25.95 14.54
CA LEU A 34 -2.39 -24.91 13.53
C LEU A 34 -1.32 -23.80 13.64
N PRO A 35 -1.06 -23.21 14.83
CA PRO A 35 0.01 -22.22 14.97
C PRO A 35 1.40 -22.74 14.57
N ASP A 36 1.77 -23.96 14.96
CA ASP A 36 3.07 -24.54 14.63
C ASP A 36 3.19 -24.85 13.14
N TYR A 37 2.11 -25.32 12.51
CA TYR A 37 2.04 -25.50 11.06
C TYR A 37 2.23 -24.18 10.30
N LEU A 38 1.48 -23.14 10.66
CA LEU A 38 1.61 -21.81 10.05
C LEU A 38 3.01 -21.22 10.30
N LYS A 39 3.57 -21.41 11.50
CA LYS A 39 4.94 -21.00 11.83
C LYS A 39 5.97 -21.74 10.99
N ALA A 40 5.80 -23.03 10.75
CA ALA A 40 6.69 -23.81 9.89
C ALA A 40 6.66 -23.28 8.44
N ILE A 41 5.48 -23.01 7.90
CA ILE A 41 5.33 -22.39 6.56
C ILE A 41 6.01 -21.02 6.51
N ALA A 42 5.75 -20.15 7.49
CA ALA A 42 6.30 -18.81 7.55
C ALA A 42 7.83 -18.85 7.66
N THR A 43 8.37 -19.73 8.51
CA THR A 43 9.80 -19.92 8.71
C THR A 43 10.46 -20.40 7.42
N ALA A 44 9.93 -21.44 6.78
CA ALA A 44 10.47 -21.97 5.53
C ALA A 44 10.45 -20.91 4.41
N THR A 45 9.37 -20.13 4.31
CA THR A 45 9.24 -19.05 3.32
C THR A 45 10.22 -17.91 3.59
N TYR A 46 10.40 -17.53 4.86
CA TYR A 46 11.36 -16.52 5.27
C TYR A 46 12.80 -16.95 4.95
N GLN A 47 13.18 -18.20 5.22
CA GLN A 47 14.50 -18.70 4.90
C GLN A 47 14.76 -18.73 3.39
N ARG A 48 13.78 -19.15 2.57
CA ARG A 48 13.88 -19.06 1.10
C ARG A 48 14.09 -17.62 0.62
N ARG A 49 13.37 -16.66 1.21
CA ARG A 49 13.55 -15.23 0.91
C ARG A 49 14.95 -14.76 1.28
N LEU A 50 15.45 -15.09 2.47
CA LEU A 50 16.80 -14.70 2.91
C LEU A 50 17.88 -15.26 1.99
N ALA A 51 17.83 -16.55 1.67
CA ALA A 51 18.78 -17.17 0.73
C ALA A 51 18.76 -16.48 -0.64
N SER A 52 17.57 -16.15 -1.14
CA SER A 52 17.41 -15.39 -2.39
C SER A 52 18.01 -13.97 -2.31
N LEU A 53 17.89 -13.29 -1.18
CA LEU A 53 18.46 -11.95 -0.98
C LEU A 53 19.99 -11.97 -0.84
N GLN A 54 20.55 -13.01 -0.21
CA GLN A 54 22.00 -13.19 -0.07
C GLN A 54 22.70 -13.32 -1.43
N GLY A 55 22.00 -13.83 -2.45
CA GLY A 55 22.53 -13.91 -3.82
C GLY A 55 22.52 -12.60 -4.62
N LEU A 56 21.98 -11.50 -4.07
CA LEU A 56 21.90 -10.20 -4.76
C LEU A 56 23.22 -9.40 -4.64
N THR A 57 24.31 -9.97 -5.12
CA THR A 57 25.67 -9.41 -4.97
C THR A 57 26.12 -8.53 -6.13
N THR A 58 25.31 -8.39 -7.18
CA THR A 58 25.64 -7.59 -8.37
C THR A 58 24.49 -6.64 -8.75
N PRO A 59 24.79 -5.50 -9.41
CA PRO A 59 23.75 -4.61 -9.91
C PRO A 59 22.75 -5.31 -10.84
N ALA A 60 23.22 -6.25 -11.67
CA ALA A 60 22.36 -7.02 -12.58
C ALA A 60 21.39 -7.93 -11.82
N ALA A 61 21.84 -8.57 -10.73
CA ALA A 61 20.97 -9.40 -9.88
C ALA A 61 19.90 -8.55 -9.18
N ILE A 62 20.26 -7.36 -8.69
CA ILE A 62 19.31 -6.39 -8.09
C ILE A 62 18.27 -5.95 -9.13
N ALA A 63 18.71 -5.57 -10.34
CA ALA A 63 17.80 -5.17 -11.41
C ALA A 63 16.86 -6.30 -11.84
N ALA A 64 17.35 -7.55 -11.88
CA ALA A 64 16.51 -8.72 -12.13
C ALA A 64 15.47 -8.93 -11.02
N ARG A 65 15.86 -8.74 -9.75
CA ARG A 65 14.94 -8.82 -8.62
C ARG A 65 13.85 -7.75 -8.67
N GLN A 66 14.20 -6.52 -9.06
CA GLN A 66 13.23 -5.43 -9.22
C GLN A 66 12.20 -5.77 -10.31
N ARG A 67 12.64 -6.25 -11.47
CA ARG A 67 11.72 -6.70 -12.54
C ARG A 67 10.81 -7.84 -12.08
N TRP A 68 11.37 -8.84 -11.40
CA TRP A 68 10.60 -9.93 -10.81
C TRP A 68 9.56 -9.41 -9.81
N ALA A 69 9.97 -8.54 -8.87
CA ALA A 69 9.07 -8.02 -7.85
C ALA A 69 7.91 -7.21 -8.47
N ARG A 70 8.20 -6.39 -9.47
CA ARG A 70 7.19 -5.63 -10.24
C ARG A 70 6.19 -6.56 -10.93
N GLN A 71 6.70 -7.54 -11.68
CA GLN A 71 5.85 -8.48 -12.41
C GLN A 71 4.98 -9.29 -11.45
N THR A 72 5.58 -9.88 -10.42
CA THR A 72 4.87 -10.66 -9.41
C THR A 72 3.85 -9.81 -8.66
N PHE A 73 4.15 -8.54 -8.36
CA PHE A 73 3.19 -7.65 -7.71
C PHE A 73 1.95 -7.44 -8.58
N TRP A 74 2.11 -7.11 -9.87
CA TRP A 74 0.98 -6.99 -10.78
C TRP A 74 0.18 -8.29 -10.89
N GLU A 75 0.85 -9.45 -11.03
CA GLU A 75 0.19 -10.75 -11.08
C GLU A 75 -0.68 -11.01 -9.83
N LEU A 76 -0.15 -10.70 -8.63
CA LEU A 76 -0.84 -10.96 -7.37
C LEU A 76 -2.09 -10.10 -7.15
N ILE A 77 -2.15 -8.90 -7.71
CA ILE A 77 -3.27 -7.98 -7.49
C ILE A 77 -4.32 -8.02 -8.60
N GLY A 78 -4.09 -8.75 -9.70
CA GLY A 78 -5.04 -8.92 -10.80
C GLY A 78 -4.56 -8.38 -12.16
N GLY A 79 -3.31 -7.95 -12.26
CA GLY A 79 -2.65 -7.50 -13.49
C GLY A 79 -2.67 -5.99 -13.70
N GLU A 80 -1.76 -5.50 -14.54
CA GLU A 80 -1.77 -4.10 -14.99
C GLU A 80 -3.02 -3.83 -15.85
N LEU A 81 -3.51 -2.59 -15.83
CA LEU A 81 -4.65 -2.15 -16.65
C LEU A 81 -4.15 -1.36 -17.87
N PRO A 82 -4.92 -1.28 -18.96
CA PRO A 82 -4.54 -0.44 -20.09
C PRO A 82 -4.69 1.06 -19.75
N LYS A 83 -3.73 1.88 -20.16
CA LYS A 83 -3.84 3.35 -20.05
C LYS A 83 -4.93 3.86 -21.00
N THR A 84 -5.86 4.66 -20.46
CA THR A 84 -6.90 5.38 -21.20
C THR A 84 -6.70 6.89 -21.10
N PRO A 85 -7.29 7.74 -21.96
CA PRO A 85 -7.19 9.19 -21.83
C PRO A 85 -7.57 9.68 -20.42
N LEU A 86 -6.81 10.63 -19.86
CA LEU A 86 -7.04 11.17 -18.51
C LEU A 86 -8.25 12.12 -18.43
N ASN A 87 -8.65 12.75 -19.54
CA ASN A 87 -9.77 13.70 -19.59
C ASN A 87 -9.83 14.70 -18.41
N PRO A 88 -8.72 15.41 -18.10
CA PRO A 88 -8.65 16.23 -16.89
C PRO A 88 -9.63 17.41 -16.97
N ARG A 89 -10.25 17.74 -15.83
CA ARG A 89 -11.19 18.84 -15.67
C ARG A 89 -10.85 19.62 -14.42
N THR A 90 -10.82 20.95 -14.53
CA THR A 90 -10.74 21.83 -13.37
C THR A 90 -12.14 22.31 -13.02
N THR A 91 -12.60 22.02 -11.81
CA THR A 91 -13.95 22.33 -11.34
C THR A 91 -14.00 23.58 -10.46
N GLY A 92 -12.84 24.10 -10.06
CA GLY A 92 -12.75 25.35 -9.33
C GLY A 92 -11.32 25.68 -8.92
N THR A 93 -11.13 26.91 -8.47
CA THR A 93 -9.83 27.40 -8.02
C THR A 93 -10.02 28.19 -6.73
N VAL A 94 -9.11 27.97 -5.80
CA VAL A 94 -9.06 28.66 -4.51
C VAL A 94 -7.72 29.36 -4.40
N LYS A 95 -7.75 30.70 -4.37
CA LYS A 95 -6.54 31.50 -4.18
C LYS A 95 -6.12 31.53 -2.72
N ARG A 96 -4.81 31.50 -2.49
CA ARG A 96 -4.16 31.67 -1.18
C ARG A 96 -2.97 32.60 -1.37
N ASP A 97 -2.40 33.03 -0.26
CA ASP A 97 -1.19 33.83 -0.32
C ASP A 97 -0.01 32.95 -0.78
N GLY A 98 0.64 33.32 -1.88
CA GLY A 98 1.81 32.62 -2.46
C GLY A 98 1.53 31.34 -3.26
N TYR A 99 0.30 30.82 -3.27
CA TYR A 99 -0.08 29.62 -4.02
C TYR A 99 -1.58 29.58 -4.34
N ARG A 100 -1.99 28.69 -5.24
CA ARG A 100 -3.41 28.39 -5.48
C ARG A 100 -3.69 26.89 -5.36
N ILE A 101 -4.96 26.57 -5.15
CA ILE A 101 -5.47 25.19 -5.15
C ILE A 101 -6.47 25.07 -6.29
N GLU A 102 -6.16 24.21 -7.26
CA GLU A 102 -7.10 23.81 -8.32
C GLU A 102 -7.81 22.53 -7.87
N LYS A 103 -9.14 22.52 -7.93
CA LYS A 103 -9.95 21.32 -7.74
C LYS A 103 -10.03 20.63 -9.09
N VAL A 104 -9.48 19.44 -9.18
CA VAL A 104 -9.34 18.73 -10.46
C VAL A 104 -9.95 17.34 -10.39
N SER A 105 -10.42 16.85 -11.52
CA SER A 105 -10.76 15.45 -11.71
C SER A 105 -10.19 14.92 -13.01
N TYR A 106 -9.90 13.63 -13.06
CA TYR A 106 -9.38 12.95 -14.24
C TYR A 106 -9.74 11.48 -14.18
N ASP A 107 -9.84 10.83 -15.33
CA ASP A 107 -10.20 9.42 -15.46
C ASP A 107 -8.95 8.55 -15.25
N SER A 108 -8.94 7.75 -14.18
CA SER A 108 -7.95 6.67 -14.05
C SER A 108 -8.33 5.48 -14.93
N ARG A 109 -9.64 5.29 -15.13
CA ARG A 109 -10.30 4.28 -15.96
C ARG A 109 -11.56 4.87 -16.58
N PRO A 110 -12.07 4.29 -17.69
CA PRO A 110 -13.31 4.75 -18.31
C PRO A 110 -14.47 4.81 -17.31
N GLY A 111 -15.08 5.99 -17.15
CA GLY A 111 -16.23 6.20 -16.29
C GLY A 111 -15.95 6.21 -14.78
N LEU A 112 -14.68 6.17 -14.37
CA LEU A 112 -14.30 6.23 -12.95
C LEU A 112 -13.30 7.38 -12.70
N PRO A 113 -13.82 8.60 -12.46
CA PRO A 113 -12.97 9.74 -12.20
C PRO A 113 -12.32 9.65 -10.81
N VAL A 114 -11.04 10.00 -10.76
CA VAL A 114 -10.31 10.35 -9.54
C VAL A 114 -10.48 11.85 -9.33
N THR A 115 -10.81 12.26 -8.10
CA THR A 115 -10.89 13.67 -7.71
C THR A 115 -9.68 14.05 -6.87
N ALA A 116 -9.17 15.25 -7.08
CA ALA A 116 -7.92 15.70 -6.45
C ALA A 116 -7.91 17.21 -6.19
N ASN A 117 -7.04 17.60 -5.27
CA ASN A 117 -6.65 18.99 -5.06
C ASN A 117 -5.20 19.14 -5.53
N LEU A 118 -4.97 20.05 -6.46
CA LEU A 118 -3.68 20.39 -7.02
C LEU A 118 -3.22 21.73 -6.46
N TYR A 119 -2.18 21.71 -5.64
CA TYR A 119 -1.58 22.88 -5.00
C TYR A 119 -0.40 23.35 -5.86
N ILE A 120 -0.44 24.61 -6.29
CA ILE A 120 0.49 25.14 -7.28
C ILE A 120 1.11 26.44 -6.74
N PRO A 121 2.45 26.53 -6.64
CA PRO A 121 3.12 27.79 -6.29
C PRO A 121 2.79 28.90 -7.30
N GLU A 122 2.62 30.14 -6.84
CA GLU A 122 2.40 31.30 -7.72
C GLU A 122 3.67 32.10 -8.04
N SER A 123 4.80 31.75 -7.42
CA SER A 123 6.10 32.42 -7.65
C SER A 123 7.26 31.43 -7.63
N GLY A 124 8.41 31.85 -8.16
CA GLY A 124 9.64 31.05 -8.24
C GLY A 124 10.02 30.64 -9.67
N PRO A 125 11.28 30.26 -9.90
CA PRO A 125 11.75 29.81 -11.21
C PRO A 125 11.28 28.36 -11.44
N GLY A 126 10.14 28.20 -12.12
CA GLY A 126 9.70 26.89 -12.60
C GLY A 126 10.62 26.32 -13.69
N PRO A 127 10.43 25.06 -14.13
CA PRO A 127 9.43 24.11 -13.65
C PRO A 127 9.67 23.66 -12.19
N PHE A 128 8.60 23.34 -11.47
CA PHE A 128 8.63 23.05 -10.04
C PHE A 128 8.81 21.56 -9.77
N PRO A 129 9.58 21.17 -8.74
CA PRO A 129 9.55 19.79 -8.25
C PRO A 129 8.13 19.44 -7.79
N ALA A 130 7.76 18.16 -7.86
CA ALA A 130 6.39 17.74 -7.59
C ALA A 130 6.30 16.60 -6.59
N ILE A 131 5.20 16.60 -5.82
CA ILE A 131 4.90 15.59 -4.81
C ILE A 131 3.51 15.03 -5.06
N LEU A 132 3.43 13.72 -5.27
CA LEU A 132 2.17 12.98 -5.20
C LEU A 132 1.89 12.60 -3.75
N LEU A 133 0.94 13.30 -3.12
CA LEU A 133 0.53 13.10 -1.74
C LEU A 133 -0.61 12.08 -1.68
N GLN A 134 -0.37 10.94 -1.03
CA GLN A 134 -1.31 9.83 -0.94
C GLN A 134 -1.98 9.79 0.44
N MET A 135 -3.30 9.65 0.46
CA MET A 135 -4.11 9.74 1.68
C MET A 135 -4.11 8.40 2.43
N GLY A 136 -4.17 8.46 3.77
CA GLY A 136 -4.41 7.29 4.62
C GLY A 136 -5.88 6.85 4.61
N HIS A 137 -6.48 6.68 5.79
CA HIS A 137 -7.85 6.16 5.94
C HIS A 137 -8.78 7.22 6.53
N SER A 138 -8.90 8.37 5.88
CA SER A 138 -9.80 9.44 6.35
C SER A 138 -11.07 9.44 5.52
N PRO A 139 -12.27 9.38 6.13
CA PRO A 139 -13.52 9.54 5.39
C PRO A 139 -13.57 10.82 4.54
N LEU A 140 -12.88 11.88 4.99
CA LEU A 140 -12.81 13.15 4.27
C LEU A 140 -11.81 13.15 3.10
N GLY A 141 -11.03 12.08 2.91
CA GLY A 141 -10.02 11.96 1.85
C GLY A 141 -9.09 13.18 1.81
N LYS A 142 -8.86 13.72 0.62
CA LYS A 142 -8.04 14.93 0.37
C LYS A 142 -8.51 16.19 1.10
N ALA A 143 -9.73 16.21 1.62
CA ALA A 143 -10.26 17.32 2.41
C ALA A 143 -9.90 17.22 3.91
N TYR A 144 -9.28 16.13 4.36
CA TYR A 144 -8.87 15.98 5.75
C TYR A 144 -7.82 17.02 6.16
N ALA A 145 -8.03 17.66 7.32
CA ALA A 145 -7.28 18.84 7.72
C ALA A 145 -5.76 18.61 7.80
N THR A 146 -5.30 17.44 8.26
CA THR A 146 -3.86 17.17 8.37
C THR A 146 -3.20 16.96 7.00
N TYR A 147 -3.90 16.34 6.05
CA TYR A 147 -3.41 16.19 4.68
C TYR A 147 -3.35 17.54 3.97
N GLN A 148 -4.35 18.40 4.17
CA GLN A 148 -4.31 19.75 3.65
C GLN A 148 -3.15 20.55 4.24
N ARG A 149 -2.88 20.47 5.55
CA ARG A 149 -1.73 21.14 6.18
C ARG A 149 -0.40 20.65 5.59
N CYS A 150 -0.26 19.35 5.34
CA CYS A 150 0.92 18.79 4.67
C CYS A 150 1.10 19.40 3.27
N ALA A 151 0.06 19.36 2.44
CA ALA A 151 0.11 19.93 1.09
C ALA A 151 0.40 21.44 1.09
N GLN A 152 -0.17 22.18 2.04
CA GLN A 152 0.07 23.62 2.22
C GLN A 152 1.52 23.93 2.60
N GLY A 153 2.11 23.16 3.51
CA GLY A 153 3.52 23.31 3.85
C GLY A 153 4.42 23.02 2.66
N LEU A 154 4.15 21.94 1.92
CA LEU A 154 4.94 21.55 0.75
C LEU A 154 4.84 22.57 -0.40
N VAL A 155 3.64 23.09 -0.71
CA VAL A 155 3.51 24.09 -1.79
C VAL A 155 4.20 25.40 -1.46
N GLN A 156 4.22 25.81 -0.18
CA GLN A 156 4.96 27.00 0.26
C GLN A 156 6.48 26.81 0.19
N LEU A 157 6.97 25.57 0.19
CA LEU A 157 8.37 25.23 -0.09
C LEU A 157 8.70 25.15 -1.59
N GLY A 158 7.74 25.48 -2.47
CA GLY A 158 7.95 25.53 -3.92
C GLY A 158 7.64 24.23 -4.66
N PHE A 159 6.95 23.27 -4.03
CA PHE A 159 6.53 22.03 -4.70
C PHE A 159 5.15 22.16 -5.32
N VAL A 160 4.93 21.58 -6.49
CA VAL A 160 3.56 21.27 -6.95
C VAL A 160 3.09 20.03 -6.22
N VAL A 161 1.94 20.08 -5.57
CA VAL A 161 1.44 18.94 -4.76
C VAL A 161 0.09 18.48 -5.31
N LEU A 162 -0.01 17.21 -5.68
CA LEU A 162 -1.28 16.59 -6.05
C LEU A 162 -1.71 15.62 -4.96
N GLY A 163 -2.84 15.92 -4.30
CA GLY A 163 -3.50 15.01 -3.36
C GLY A 163 -4.84 14.54 -3.91
N PHE A 164 -4.99 13.23 -4.09
CA PHE A 164 -6.19 12.63 -4.67
C PHE A 164 -6.96 11.76 -3.66
N ASP A 165 -8.27 11.60 -3.88
CA ASP A 165 -9.09 10.72 -3.06
C ASP A 165 -8.83 9.25 -3.41
N PRO A 166 -8.46 8.40 -2.43
CA PRO A 166 -8.50 6.96 -2.61
C PRO A 166 -9.91 6.46 -2.88
N GLN A 167 -10.00 5.22 -3.38
CA GLN A 167 -11.25 4.48 -3.41
C GLN A 167 -11.89 4.47 -2.01
N GLY A 168 -13.15 4.89 -1.92
CA GLY A 168 -13.92 4.87 -0.68
C GLY A 168 -13.72 6.05 0.26
N GLN A 169 -13.09 7.12 -0.21
CA GLN A 169 -12.79 8.30 0.60
C GLN A 169 -13.17 9.59 -0.12
N GLY A 170 -13.47 10.63 0.64
CA GLY A 170 -13.77 11.96 0.10
C GLY A 170 -14.94 11.93 -0.85
N GLU A 171 -14.72 12.30 -2.11
CA GLU A 171 -15.75 12.35 -3.16
C GLU A 171 -15.93 11.01 -3.90
N ARG A 172 -15.21 9.95 -3.48
CA ARG A 172 -15.21 8.64 -4.16
C ARG A 172 -15.89 7.55 -3.31
N ILE A 173 -17.10 7.86 -2.86
CA ILE A 173 -17.93 6.96 -2.05
C ILE A 173 -18.76 6.07 -2.98
N TYR A 174 -18.69 4.75 -2.78
CA TYR A 174 -19.38 3.72 -3.56
C TYR A 174 -20.65 3.22 -2.86
N TYR A 175 -20.73 3.36 -1.54
CA TYR A 175 -21.88 2.95 -0.76
C TYR A 175 -22.53 4.14 -0.06
N PRO A 176 -23.30 4.98 -0.78
CA PRO A 176 -23.89 6.17 -0.19
C PRO A 176 -24.94 5.84 0.88
N ASP A 177 -25.01 6.69 1.90
CA ASP A 177 -26.13 6.75 2.83
C ASP A 177 -27.37 7.40 2.17
N ALA A 178 -28.46 7.56 2.94
CA ALA A 178 -29.70 8.15 2.44
C ALA A 178 -29.54 9.61 1.96
N SER A 179 -28.47 10.31 2.36
CA SER A 179 -28.19 11.67 1.89
C SER A 179 -27.54 11.70 0.50
N GLY A 180 -26.97 10.57 0.05
CA GLY A 180 -26.21 10.48 -1.18
C GLY A 180 -24.83 11.14 -1.14
N LYS A 181 -24.41 11.68 0.01
CA LYS A 181 -23.18 12.47 0.16
C LYS A 181 -22.11 11.83 1.02
N ASN A 182 -22.49 10.93 1.92
CA ASN A 182 -21.57 10.23 2.81
C ASN A 182 -21.67 8.73 2.61
N SER A 183 -20.69 7.99 3.13
CA SER A 183 -20.74 6.54 3.17
C SER A 183 -21.77 6.08 4.19
N ARG A 184 -22.51 5.01 3.88
CA ARG A 184 -23.34 4.29 4.87
C ARG A 184 -22.52 3.44 5.83
N PHE A 185 -21.22 3.26 5.56
CA PHE A 185 -20.30 2.53 6.41
C PHE A 185 -19.58 3.47 7.39
N PRO A 186 -19.20 2.98 8.58
CA PRO A 186 -18.71 3.84 9.66
C PRO A 186 -17.27 4.31 9.46
N SER A 187 -16.50 3.69 8.57
CA SER A 187 -15.11 4.05 8.31
C SER A 187 -14.74 3.99 6.82
N ALA A 188 -13.65 4.69 6.47
CA ALA A 188 -13.02 4.57 5.16
C ALA A 188 -12.53 3.14 4.90
N ASP A 189 -12.07 2.43 5.95
CA ASP A 189 -11.60 1.06 5.88
C ASP A 189 -12.70 0.10 5.45
N ASP A 190 -13.90 0.24 6.03
CA ASP A 190 -15.07 -0.57 5.66
C ASP A 190 -15.49 -0.33 4.21
N GLU A 191 -15.43 0.93 3.77
CA GLU A 191 -15.82 1.34 2.42
C GLU A 191 -15.05 0.54 1.36
N HIS A 192 -13.72 0.55 1.45
CA HIS A 192 -12.89 -0.14 0.48
C HIS A 192 -12.69 -1.62 0.79
N SER A 193 -12.84 -2.07 2.04
CA SER A 193 -12.76 -3.50 2.40
C SER A 193 -13.95 -4.28 1.88
N ILE A 194 -15.17 -3.75 2.03
CA ILE A 194 -16.39 -4.44 1.56
C ILE A 194 -16.41 -4.51 0.04
N ALA A 195 -16.07 -3.43 -0.65
CA ALA A 195 -15.86 -3.46 -2.10
C ALA A 195 -14.74 -4.43 -2.47
N GLY A 196 -13.62 -4.41 -1.76
CA GLY A 196 -12.47 -5.28 -1.99
C GLY A 196 -12.82 -6.76 -1.90
N TRP A 197 -13.63 -7.18 -0.93
CA TRP A 197 -14.09 -8.57 -0.82
C TRP A 197 -14.94 -9.01 -2.00
N GLN A 198 -15.79 -8.12 -2.52
CA GLN A 198 -16.59 -8.40 -3.72
C GLN A 198 -15.70 -8.54 -4.95
N MET A 199 -14.67 -7.69 -5.08
CA MET A 199 -13.73 -7.72 -6.20
C MET A 199 -12.93 -9.02 -6.27
N LEU A 200 -12.61 -9.64 -5.12
CA LEU A 200 -11.92 -10.93 -5.10
C LEU A 200 -12.68 -12.03 -5.84
N LEU A 201 -14.02 -11.95 -5.88
CA LEU A 201 -14.86 -12.93 -6.58
C LEU A 201 -14.69 -12.88 -8.10
N THR A 202 -14.20 -11.76 -8.64
CA THR A 202 -13.96 -11.55 -10.08
C THR A 202 -12.49 -11.50 -10.44
N GLY A 203 -11.59 -11.87 -9.52
CA GLY A 203 -10.14 -11.82 -9.73
C GLY A 203 -9.55 -10.41 -9.69
N ASP A 204 -10.28 -9.44 -9.15
CA ASP A 204 -9.83 -8.06 -8.95
C ASP A 204 -9.51 -7.79 -7.48
N THR A 205 -8.80 -6.70 -7.20
CA THR A 205 -8.49 -6.29 -5.83
C THR A 205 -8.59 -4.77 -5.65
N ALA A 206 -9.01 -4.33 -4.46
CA ALA A 206 -8.96 -2.91 -4.12
C ALA A 206 -7.53 -2.35 -4.23
N THR A 207 -6.51 -3.18 -3.98
CA THR A 207 -5.10 -2.86 -4.19
C THR A 207 -4.80 -2.53 -5.65
N ARG A 208 -5.25 -3.36 -6.61
CA ARG A 208 -5.09 -3.08 -8.04
C ARG A 208 -5.66 -1.73 -8.42
N PHE A 209 -6.86 -1.43 -7.93
CA PHE A 209 -7.55 -0.19 -8.27
C PHE A 209 -6.87 1.03 -7.66
N GLN A 210 -6.46 0.96 -6.39
CA GLN A 210 -5.76 2.07 -5.73
C GLN A 210 -4.37 2.31 -6.35
N THR A 211 -3.58 1.25 -6.54
CA THR A 211 -2.26 1.40 -7.18
C THR A 211 -2.38 1.89 -8.62
N TRP A 212 -3.39 1.44 -9.37
CA TRP A 212 -3.65 1.97 -10.70
C TRP A 212 -4.05 3.45 -10.65
N ASP A 213 -4.91 3.85 -9.72
CA ASP A 213 -5.26 5.25 -9.52
C ASP A 213 -4.02 6.09 -9.18
N ALA A 214 -3.07 5.58 -8.38
CA ALA A 214 -1.80 6.23 -8.08
C ALA A 214 -0.91 6.38 -9.34
N VAL A 215 -0.78 5.33 -10.17
CA VAL A 215 -0.08 5.38 -11.46
C VAL A 215 -0.67 6.45 -12.37
N ARG A 216 -2.00 6.49 -12.49
CA ARG A 216 -2.70 7.46 -13.36
C ARG A 216 -2.66 8.88 -12.80
N SER A 217 -2.64 9.03 -11.47
CA SER A 217 -2.44 10.32 -10.81
C SER A 217 -1.03 10.86 -11.03
N LEU A 218 -0.01 9.99 -11.01
CA LEU A 218 1.34 10.35 -11.40
C LEU A 218 1.40 10.76 -12.88
N ASP A 219 0.77 10.00 -13.78
CA ASP A 219 0.70 10.37 -15.21
C ASP A 219 0.06 11.76 -15.41
N TYR A 220 -1.00 12.08 -14.66
CA TYR A 220 -1.61 13.42 -14.69
C TYR A 220 -0.65 14.49 -14.18
N LEU A 221 -0.01 14.27 -13.02
CA LEU A 221 0.95 15.21 -12.46
C LEU A 221 2.11 15.52 -13.43
N LEU A 222 2.64 14.49 -14.11
CA LEU A 222 3.73 14.61 -15.08
C LEU A 222 3.30 15.21 -16.43
N SER A 223 2.00 15.31 -16.68
CA SER A 223 1.46 15.95 -17.88
C SER A 223 1.44 17.48 -17.78
N LEU A 224 1.57 18.03 -16.56
CA LEU A 224 1.52 19.46 -16.31
C LEU A 224 2.81 20.14 -16.79
N PRO A 225 2.73 21.21 -17.61
CA PRO A 225 3.90 21.81 -18.25
C PRO A 225 4.85 22.51 -17.27
N TYR A 226 4.35 22.84 -16.07
CA TYR A 226 5.11 23.50 -15.01
C TYR A 226 5.68 22.53 -13.96
N VAL A 227 5.56 21.22 -14.17
CA VAL A 227 6.15 20.19 -13.30
C VAL A 227 7.50 19.74 -13.86
N ASP A 228 8.53 19.77 -13.01
CA ASP A 228 9.83 19.19 -13.32
C ASP A 228 9.77 17.67 -13.17
N ARG A 229 9.73 16.99 -14.32
CA ARG A 229 9.61 15.54 -14.41
C ARG A 229 10.83 14.78 -13.85
N ARG A 230 11.94 15.45 -13.59
CA ARG A 230 13.15 14.84 -12.99
C ARG A 230 13.14 14.87 -11.46
N HIS A 231 12.33 15.73 -10.85
CA HIS A 231 12.28 15.93 -9.40
C HIS A 231 10.86 15.68 -8.89
N VAL A 232 10.49 14.41 -8.85
CA VAL A 232 9.15 13.96 -8.48
C VAL A 232 9.25 12.95 -7.35
N ALA A 233 8.49 13.16 -6.29
CA ALA A 233 8.43 12.27 -5.14
C ALA A 233 6.98 11.85 -4.85
N THR A 234 6.82 10.79 -4.06
CA THR A 234 5.53 10.41 -3.49
C THR A 234 5.68 10.24 -1.98
N THR A 235 4.65 10.59 -1.23
CA THR A 235 4.60 10.45 0.22
C THR A 235 3.17 10.21 0.66
N GLY A 236 2.98 9.51 1.78
CA GLY A 236 1.66 9.25 2.33
C GLY A 236 1.72 8.71 3.75
N GLN A 237 0.57 8.64 4.39
CA GLN A 237 0.42 8.15 5.77
C GLN A 237 -0.45 6.90 5.78
N SER A 238 -0.09 5.89 6.59
CA SER A 238 -0.86 4.63 6.70
C SER A 238 -1.11 3.99 5.32
N GLY A 239 -2.37 3.84 4.90
CA GLY A 239 -2.76 3.37 3.56
C GLY A 239 -2.04 4.11 2.43
N GLY A 240 -1.90 5.43 2.51
CA GLY A 240 -1.18 6.22 1.51
C GLY A 240 0.33 5.97 1.51
N GLY A 241 0.90 5.59 2.66
CA GLY A 241 2.29 5.13 2.72
C GLY A 241 2.46 3.77 2.04
N THR A 242 1.49 2.87 2.24
CA THR A 242 1.42 1.58 1.55
C THR A 242 1.28 1.76 0.04
N ASP A 243 0.37 2.63 -0.42
CA ASP A 243 0.15 2.87 -1.85
C ASP A 243 1.33 3.64 -2.49
N SER A 244 2.06 4.45 -1.72
CA SER A 244 3.36 5.00 -2.13
C SER A 244 4.38 3.89 -2.40
N MET A 245 4.46 2.87 -1.54
CA MET A 245 5.35 1.72 -1.76
C MET A 245 4.92 0.89 -2.97
N PHE A 246 3.62 0.71 -3.19
CA PHE A 246 3.10 0.01 -4.36
C PHE A 246 3.41 0.77 -5.66
N LEU A 247 3.21 2.09 -5.67
CA LEU A 247 3.58 2.93 -6.82
C LEU A 247 5.07 2.83 -7.15
N LEU A 248 5.95 2.80 -6.14
CA LEU A 248 7.40 2.64 -6.34
C LEU A 248 7.79 1.24 -6.84
N ALA A 249 6.97 0.23 -6.58
CA ALA A 249 7.22 -1.12 -7.08
C ALA A 249 6.93 -1.25 -8.58
N VAL A 250 6.00 -0.45 -9.12
CA VAL A 250 5.48 -0.58 -10.49
C VAL A 250 6.12 0.34 -11.52
#